data_AF-A0A0B4BPQ1-F1
#
_entry.id   AF-A0A0B4BPQ1-F1
#
_cell.length_a   1.000
_cell.length_b   1.000
_cell.length_c   1.000
_cell.angle_alpha   90.00
_cell.angle_beta   90.00
_cell.angle_gamma   90.00
#
_symmetry.space_group_name_H-M   'P 1'
#
loop_
_entity.id
_entity.type
_entity.pdbx_description
1 polymer ?
#
loop_
_entity_poly.entity_id
_entity_poly.type
_entity_poly.pdbx_seq_one_letter_code
_entity_poly.pdbx_strand_id
1 'polypeptide(L)'
;MQAGQNRGGKPQVTETTSPPAAGQESPAKLPAHEIVYQKLRAQILFGELVPGQAVTIQGLVETLGAGMTPVREAIRRLISDGALMFQGNRRVSVPLLGPQDLEELIFARKTIECELARRATPRIGAADIDELVTIDNALDKAIATGDVAGYLVQNYSFHTALYAHADAPILSDIADRLWLRFGPSLRVVSGRLGTQSFPDRHKD
;
A
#
# COMPACT_ATOMS: atom_id res chain seq x y z
N MET A 1 77.46 5.88 33.44
CA MET A 1 77.40 7.01 32.50
C MET A 1 77.18 6.45 31.09
N GLN A 2 76.33 7.14 30.33
CA GLN A 2 75.83 6.92 28.97
C GLN A 2 76.89 6.41 27.97
N ALA A 3 76.64 5.43 27.10
CA ALA A 3 75.70 5.32 25.97
C ALA A 3 76.39 5.63 24.63
N GLY A 4 76.08 4.81 23.62
CA GLY A 4 76.18 5.22 22.21
C GLY A 4 77.11 4.37 21.35
N GLN A 5 76.56 3.30 20.75
CA GLN A 5 76.65 3.00 19.32
C GLN A 5 76.08 1.60 19.07
N ASN A 6 74.97 1.51 18.33
CA ASN A 6 74.80 0.37 17.45
C ASN A 6 74.08 0.75 16.16
N ARG A 7 74.65 0.22 15.07
CA ARG A 7 74.31 0.41 13.66
C ARG A 7 73.19 -0.56 13.27
N GLY A 8 72.46 -0.23 12.20
CA GLY A 8 71.73 -1.22 11.42
C GLY A 8 70.34 -0.79 10.98
N GLY A 9 70.27 0.07 9.96
CA GLY A 9 69.04 0.29 9.21
C GLY A 9 68.70 -0.95 8.38
N LYS A 10 67.55 -1.56 8.64
CA LYS A 10 66.88 -2.48 7.71
C LYS A 10 65.83 -1.68 6.93
N PRO A 11 65.70 -1.85 5.60
CA PRO A 11 64.62 -1.24 4.84
C PRO A 11 63.28 -1.88 5.22
N GLN A 12 62.35 -1.04 5.69
CA GLN A 12 60.99 -1.42 6.04
C GLN A 12 60.17 -1.56 4.76
N VAL A 13 59.74 -2.78 4.48
CA VAL A 13 58.83 -3.10 3.37
C VAL A 13 57.50 -2.40 3.65
N THR A 14 57.10 -1.51 2.75
CA THR A 14 55.81 -0.83 2.78
C THR A 14 54.70 -1.83 2.45
N GLU A 15 54.05 -2.39 3.48
CA GLU A 15 52.78 -3.08 3.31
C GLU A 15 51.73 -2.07 2.86
N THR A 16 51.34 -2.19 1.59
CA THR A 16 50.19 -1.49 1.02
C THR A 16 48.93 -2.10 1.61
N THR A 17 48.40 -1.52 2.68
CA THR A 17 47.09 -1.88 3.23
C THR A 17 46.00 -1.41 2.25
N SER A 18 45.39 -2.38 1.56
CA SER A 18 44.16 -2.15 0.80
C SER A 18 43.04 -1.69 1.75
N PRO A 19 42.20 -0.71 1.35
CA PRO A 19 41.08 -0.27 2.16
C PRO A 19 40.05 -1.41 2.33
N PRO A 20 39.36 -1.50 3.48
CA PRO A 20 38.36 -2.53 3.73
C PRO A 20 37.20 -2.38 2.75
N ALA A 21 36.83 -3.49 2.12
CA ALA A 21 35.70 -3.58 1.21
C ALA A 21 34.44 -3.03 1.89
N ALA A 22 33.79 -2.08 1.23
CA ALA A 22 32.53 -1.49 1.65
C ALA A 22 31.52 -2.61 1.93
N GLY A 23 31.01 -2.64 3.16
CA GLY A 23 29.95 -3.55 3.57
C GLY A 23 28.75 -3.35 2.66
N GLN A 24 28.29 -4.44 2.07
CA GLN A 24 27.00 -4.48 1.39
C GLN A 24 25.91 -4.25 2.45
N GLU A 25 25.37 -3.04 2.51
CA GLU A 25 24.18 -2.74 3.31
C GLU A 25 23.05 -3.63 2.79
N SER A 26 22.65 -4.62 3.61
CA SER A 26 21.42 -5.37 3.35
C SER A 26 20.24 -4.39 3.38
N PRO A 27 19.25 -4.53 2.48
CA PRO A 27 18.12 -3.60 2.42
C PRO A 27 17.45 -3.53 3.80
N ALA A 28 17.32 -2.31 4.33
CA ALA A 28 16.79 -2.08 5.67
C ALA A 28 15.42 -2.76 5.82
N LYS A 29 15.33 -3.71 6.75
CA LYS A 29 14.10 -4.44 7.04
C LYS A 29 13.03 -3.45 7.50
N LEU A 30 11.87 -3.42 6.83
CA LEU A 30 10.76 -2.54 7.19
C LEU A 30 10.43 -2.66 8.69
N PRO A 31 10.13 -1.55 9.38
CA PRO A 31 9.69 -1.58 10.77
C PRO A 31 8.45 -2.47 10.96
N ALA A 32 8.35 -3.15 12.10
CA ALA A 32 7.26 -4.08 12.36
C ALA A 32 5.87 -3.44 12.27
N HIS A 33 5.71 -2.19 12.71
CA HIS A 33 4.44 -1.46 12.61
C HIS A 33 4.07 -1.16 11.14
N GLU A 34 5.05 -0.93 10.28
CA GLU A 34 4.81 -0.66 8.86
C GLU A 34 4.37 -1.94 8.16
N ILE A 35 5.00 -3.08 8.45
CA ILE A 35 4.56 -4.39 7.94
C ILE A 35 3.12 -4.68 8.36
N VAL A 36 2.79 -4.43 9.63
CA VAL A 36 1.45 -4.66 10.19
C VAL A 36 0.42 -3.70 9.56
N TYR A 37 0.80 -2.43 9.37
CA TYR A 37 -0.02 -1.45 8.67
C TYR A 37 -0.34 -1.90 7.24
N GLN A 38 0.67 -2.27 6.45
CA GLN A 38 0.48 -2.70 5.06
C GLN A 38 -0.42 -3.93 4.96
N LYS A 39 -0.26 -4.90 5.88
CA LYS A 39 -1.16 -6.06 5.95
C LYS A 39 -2.60 -5.65 6.24
N LEU A 40 -2.84 -4.90 7.31
CA LEU A 40 -4.20 -4.44 7.66
C LEU A 40 -4.83 -3.58 6.57
N ARG A 41 -4.02 -2.70 5.95
CA ARG A 41 -4.44 -1.85 4.84
C ARG A 41 -4.94 -2.70 3.66
N ALA A 42 -4.22 -3.75 3.29
CA ALA A 42 -4.65 -4.68 2.24
C ALA A 42 -5.97 -5.40 2.61
N GLN A 43 -6.10 -5.86 3.86
CA GLN A 43 -7.34 -6.49 4.34
C GLN A 43 -8.55 -5.54 4.26
N ILE A 44 -8.34 -4.24 4.44
CA ILE A 44 -9.40 -3.22 4.31
C ILE A 44 -9.69 -2.97 2.83
N LEU A 45 -8.68 -2.65 2.02
CA LEU A 45 -8.84 -2.30 0.60
C LEU A 45 -9.56 -3.39 -0.19
N PHE A 46 -9.15 -4.64 0.01
CA PHE A 46 -9.68 -5.79 -0.71
C PHE A 46 -10.85 -6.45 0.06
N GLY A 47 -11.30 -5.77 1.11
CA GLY A 47 -12.54 -6.02 1.82
C GLY A 47 -12.57 -7.30 2.64
N GLU A 48 -11.44 -7.91 2.99
CA GLU A 48 -11.39 -9.01 3.98
C GLU A 48 -12.04 -8.59 5.31
N LEU A 49 -11.86 -7.32 5.72
CA LEU A 49 -12.63 -6.72 6.80
C LEU A 49 -13.95 -6.13 6.28
N VAL A 50 -15.05 -6.70 6.75
CA VAL A 50 -16.41 -6.28 6.36
C VAL A 50 -16.79 -4.95 7.04
N PRO A 51 -17.32 -3.96 6.30
CA PRO A 51 -17.87 -2.73 6.88
C PRO A 51 -18.87 -3.00 8.02
N GLY A 52 -18.70 -2.29 9.13
CA GLY A 52 -19.52 -2.43 10.35
C GLY A 52 -19.19 -3.66 11.21
N GLN A 53 -18.45 -4.65 10.70
CA GLN A 53 -18.05 -5.80 11.50
C GLN A 53 -16.93 -5.41 12.47
N ALA A 54 -17.24 -5.42 13.77
CA ALA A 54 -16.26 -5.09 14.81
C ALA A 54 -15.31 -6.27 15.09
N VAL A 55 -14.00 -6.04 14.94
CA VAL A 55 -12.92 -6.98 15.27
C VAL A 55 -12.20 -6.54 16.55
N THR A 56 -11.69 -7.49 17.34
CA THR A 56 -10.91 -7.17 18.55
C THR A 56 -9.46 -6.90 18.17
N ILE A 57 -8.81 -5.95 18.87
CA ILE A 57 -7.38 -5.68 18.69
C ILE A 57 -6.55 -6.95 18.98
N GLN A 58 -6.98 -7.77 19.95
CA GLN A 58 -6.34 -9.03 20.28
C GLN A 58 -6.46 -10.07 19.14
N GLY A 59 -7.62 -10.16 18.50
CA GLY A 59 -7.79 -11.03 17.34
C GLY A 59 -6.90 -10.60 16.17
N LEU A 60 -6.74 -9.29 15.95
CA LEU A 60 -5.81 -8.79 14.93
C LEU A 60 -4.34 -9.13 15.25
N VAL A 61 -3.94 -9.05 16.52
CA VAL A 61 -2.60 -9.49 16.99
C VAL A 61 -2.34 -10.94 16.64
N GLU A 62 -3.32 -11.81 16.91
CA GLU A 62 -3.23 -13.25 16.63
C GLU A 62 -3.20 -13.54 15.13
N THR A 63 -4.14 -12.99 14.36
CA THR A 63 -4.23 -13.20 12.91
C THR A 63 -2.99 -12.68 12.17
N LEU A 64 -2.41 -11.56 12.61
CA LEU A 64 -1.26 -10.95 11.94
C LEU A 64 0.08 -11.53 12.41
N GLY A 65 0.09 -12.33 13.48
CA GLY A 65 1.30 -12.89 14.08
C GLY A 65 2.26 -11.80 14.58
N ALA A 66 1.72 -10.69 15.07
CA ALA A 66 2.49 -9.49 15.41
C ALA A 66 2.26 -9.06 16.87
N GLY A 67 3.16 -8.24 17.43
CA GLY A 67 3.02 -7.73 18.79
C GLY A 67 1.85 -6.73 18.95
N MET A 68 1.38 -6.54 20.18
CA MET A 68 0.30 -5.60 20.51
C MET A 68 0.62 -4.15 20.11
N THR A 69 1.86 -3.69 20.33
CA THR A 69 2.30 -2.32 20.02
C THR A 69 2.20 -1.99 18.53
N PRO A 70 2.85 -2.73 17.61
CA PRO A 70 2.77 -2.41 16.18
C PRO A 70 1.34 -2.51 15.62
N VAL A 71 0.51 -3.40 16.16
CA VAL A 71 -0.92 -3.47 15.79
C VAL A 71 -1.67 -2.21 16.22
N ARG A 72 -1.44 -1.71 17.43
CA ARG A 72 -2.08 -0.47 17.89
C ARG A 72 -1.64 0.75 17.09
N GLU A 73 -0.37 0.82 16.70
CA GLU A 73 0.16 1.90 15.86
C GLU A 73 -0.48 1.88 14.46
N ALA A 74 -0.50 0.72 13.82
CA ALA A 74 -1.18 0.53 12.53
C ALA A 74 -2.67 0.91 12.61
N ILE A 75 -3.37 0.46 13.64
CA ILE A 75 -4.78 0.82 13.87
C ILE A 75 -4.97 2.32 14.05
N ARG A 76 -4.11 3.00 14.83
CA ARG A 76 -4.21 4.45 15.03
C ARG A 76 -4.04 5.20 13.71
N ARG A 77 -3.08 4.78 12.87
CA ARG A 77 -2.88 5.36 11.54
C ARG A 77 -4.09 5.15 10.65
N LEU A 78 -4.61 3.92 10.56
CA LEU A 78 -5.82 3.59 9.79
C LEU A 78 -7.07 4.33 10.28
N ILE A 79 -7.17 4.62 11.58
CA ILE A 79 -8.23 5.51 12.12
C ILE A 79 -8.01 6.95 11.64
N SER A 80 -6.77 7.45 11.67
CA SER A 80 -6.46 8.79 11.16
C SER A 80 -6.74 8.95 9.66
N ASP A 81 -6.60 7.88 8.88
CA ASP A 81 -6.93 7.86 7.45
C ASP A 81 -8.43 7.62 7.19
N GLY A 82 -9.24 7.46 8.25
CA GLY A 82 -10.69 7.22 8.16
C GLY A 82 -11.07 5.82 7.67
N ALA A 83 -10.11 4.90 7.59
CA ALA A 83 -10.28 3.52 7.14
C ALA A 83 -10.84 2.58 8.22
N LEU A 84 -10.56 2.92 9.48
CA LEU A 84 -11.09 2.24 10.65
C LEU A 84 -11.74 3.26 11.58
N MET A 85 -12.67 2.77 12.40
CA MET A 85 -13.25 3.51 13.51
C MET A 85 -13.21 2.68 14.80
N PHE A 86 -13.06 3.36 15.93
CA PHE A 86 -13.07 2.72 17.24
C PHE A 86 -14.51 2.41 17.67
N GLN A 87 -14.73 1.21 18.20
CA GLN A 87 -16.06 0.70 18.59
C GLN A 87 -16.21 0.55 20.12
N GLY A 88 -15.28 1.08 20.91
CA GLY A 88 -15.21 0.78 22.35
C GLY A 88 -14.61 -0.60 22.63
N ASN A 89 -14.42 -0.93 23.91
CA ASN A 89 -14.04 -2.28 24.38
C ASN A 89 -12.88 -2.95 23.61
N ARG A 90 -11.87 -2.16 23.20
CA ARG A 90 -10.69 -2.63 22.44
C ARG A 90 -11.09 -3.27 21.09
N ARG A 91 -12.11 -2.74 20.44
CA ARG A 91 -12.58 -3.15 19.11
C ARG A 91 -12.51 -2.00 18.11
N VAL A 92 -12.33 -2.38 16.84
CA VAL A 92 -12.36 -1.48 15.69
C VAL A 92 -13.20 -2.10 14.58
N SER A 93 -13.69 -1.28 13.66
CA SER A 93 -14.39 -1.74 12.46
C SER A 93 -14.06 -0.85 11.28
N VAL A 94 -14.23 -1.37 10.08
CA VAL A 94 -14.31 -0.52 8.88
C VAL A 94 -15.63 0.27 8.94
N PRO A 95 -15.66 1.58 8.65
CA PRO A 95 -16.90 2.36 8.64
C PRO A 95 -17.92 1.83 7.64
N LEU A 96 -19.20 1.89 8.00
CA LEU A 96 -20.30 1.64 7.07
C LEU A 96 -20.70 2.98 6.45
N LEU A 97 -20.39 3.17 5.16
CA LEU A 97 -20.72 4.40 4.44
C LEU A 97 -22.17 4.40 3.99
N GLY A 98 -22.88 5.50 4.26
CA GLY A 98 -24.21 5.77 3.73
C GLY A 98 -24.16 6.37 2.32
N PRO A 99 -25.32 6.58 1.67
CA PRO A 99 -25.38 7.16 0.33
C PRO A 99 -24.69 8.53 0.21
N GLN A 100 -24.89 9.41 1.20
CA GLN A 100 -24.28 10.74 1.22
C GLN A 100 -22.75 10.68 1.33
N ASP A 101 -22.23 9.79 2.19
CA ASP A 101 -20.79 9.58 2.33
C ASP A 101 -20.17 9.07 1.01
N LEU A 102 -20.89 8.19 0.29
CA LEU A 102 -20.45 7.68 -1.00
C LEU A 102 -20.47 8.76 -2.08
N GLU A 103 -21.49 9.63 -2.11
CA GLU A 103 -21.55 10.77 -3.03
C GLU A 103 -20.37 11.72 -2.83
N GLU A 104 -20.07 12.08 -1.58
CA GLU A 104 -18.93 12.93 -1.22
C GLU A 104 -17.60 12.26 -1.63
N LEU A 105 -17.46 10.97 -1.34
CA LEU A 105 -16.26 10.22 -1.66
C LEU A 105 -16.05 10.10 -3.18
N ILE A 106 -17.10 9.83 -3.95
CA ILE A 106 -17.06 9.79 -5.42
C ILE A 106 -16.70 11.17 -5.99
N PHE A 107 -17.26 12.25 -5.44
CA PHE A 107 -16.94 13.61 -5.86
C PHE A 107 -15.46 13.94 -5.63
N ALA A 108 -14.94 13.63 -4.45
CA ALA A 108 -13.52 13.82 -4.13
C ALA A 108 -12.62 13.00 -5.05
N ARG A 109 -12.94 11.71 -5.25
CA ARG A 109 -12.20 10.82 -6.17
C ARG A 109 -12.17 11.37 -7.59
N LYS A 110 -13.32 11.76 -8.17
CA LYS A 110 -13.37 12.35 -9.52
C LYS A 110 -12.54 13.62 -9.65
N THR A 111 -12.47 14.43 -8.60
CA THR A 111 -11.70 15.69 -8.63
C THR A 111 -10.20 15.42 -8.66
N ILE A 112 -9.72 14.45 -7.88
CA ILE A 112 -8.29 14.15 -7.73
C ILE A 112 -7.80 13.19 -8.83
N GLU A 113 -8.53 12.10 -9.07
CA GLU A 113 -8.12 11.01 -9.95
C GLU A 113 -8.13 11.41 -11.43
N CYS A 114 -9.04 12.29 -11.84
CA CYS A 114 -9.02 12.83 -13.21
C CYS A 114 -7.78 13.68 -13.47
N GLU A 115 -7.33 14.47 -12.49
CA GLU A 115 -6.09 15.24 -12.62
C GLU A 115 -4.85 14.34 -12.61
N LEU A 116 -4.84 13.29 -11.79
CA LEU A 116 -3.80 12.26 -11.81
C LEU A 116 -3.70 11.59 -13.19
N ALA A 117 -4.84 11.14 -13.74
CA ALA A 117 -4.90 10.55 -15.07
C ALA A 117 -4.41 11.52 -16.15
N ARG A 118 -4.91 12.77 -16.15
CA ARG A 118 -4.51 13.82 -17.10
C ARG A 118 -2.99 14.08 -17.09
N ARG A 119 -2.36 14.05 -15.91
CA ARG A 119 -0.90 14.19 -15.78
C ARG A 119 -0.15 12.94 -16.21
N ALA A 120 -0.69 11.76 -15.94
CA ALA A 120 -0.08 10.50 -16.31
C ALA A 120 -0.03 10.31 -17.83
N THR A 121 -1.11 10.64 -18.55
CA THR A 121 -1.26 10.42 -20.01
C THR A 121 -0.04 10.81 -20.85
N PRO A 122 0.53 12.03 -20.77
CA PRO A 122 1.68 12.40 -21.60
C PRO A 122 3.00 11.70 -21.24
N ARG A 123 3.05 10.94 -20.13
CA ARG A 123 4.25 10.27 -19.60
C ARG A 123 4.21 8.75 -19.71
N ILE A 124 3.10 8.20 -20.20
CA ILE A 124 2.89 6.77 -20.40
C ILE A 124 3.50 6.35 -21.73
N GLY A 125 4.36 5.34 -21.70
CA GLY A 125 4.94 4.69 -22.88
C GLY A 125 4.24 3.37 -23.23
N ALA A 126 4.68 2.73 -24.32
CA ALA A 126 4.09 1.48 -24.80
C ALA A 126 4.18 0.34 -23.76
N ALA A 127 5.30 0.22 -23.04
CA ALA A 127 5.45 -0.81 -22.01
C ALA A 127 4.49 -0.61 -20.84
N ASP A 128 4.22 0.64 -20.44
CA ASP A 128 3.28 0.96 -19.37
C ASP A 128 1.83 0.64 -19.81
N ILE A 129 1.51 0.87 -21.10
CA ILE A 129 0.22 0.48 -21.68
C ILE A 129 0.07 -1.04 -21.66
N ASP A 130 1.10 -1.80 -22.03
CA ASP A 130 1.07 -3.27 -21.99
C ASP A 130 0.84 -3.80 -20.57
N GLU A 131 1.42 -3.15 -19.56
CA GLU A 131 1.17 -3.45 -18.14
C GLU A 131 -0.29 -3.16 -17.76
N LEU A 132 -0.80 -1.97 -18.09
CA LEU A 132 -2.18 -1.59 -17.81
C LEU A 132 -3.18 -2.55 -18.48
N VAL A 133 -2.93 -2.95 -19.72
CA VAL A 133 -3.73 -3.95 -20.45
C VAL A 133 -3.65 -5.32 -19.78
N THR A 134 -2.50 -5.71 -19.25
CA THR A 134 -2.36 -6.98 -18.52
C THR A 134 -3.20 -6.98 -17.24
N ILE A 135 -3.20 -5.87 -16.50
CA ILE A 135 -4.02 -5.68 -15.30
C ILE A 135 -5.51 -5.69 -15.66
N ASP A 136 -5.92 -4.99 -16.72
CA ASP A 136 -7.32 -4.93 -17.17
C ASP A 136 -7.84 -6.30 -17.63
N ASN A 137 -7.04 -7.09 -18.35
CA ASN A 137 -7.41 -8.46 -18.70
C ASN A 137 -7.60 -9.36 -17.46
N ALA A 138 -6.82 -9.14 -16.41
CA ALA A 138 -7.00 -9.86 -15.14
C ALA A 138 -8.27 -9.41 -14.40
N LEU A 139 -8.61 -8.12 -14.47
CA LEU A 139 -9.86 -7.56 -13.96
C LEU A 139 -11.07 -8.17 -14.68
N ASP A 140 -11.05 -8.21 -16.01
CA ASP A 140 -12.10 -8.82 -16.84
C ASP A 140 -12.37 -10.26 -16.45
N LYS A 141 -11.30 -11.03 -16.26
CA LYS A 141 -11.40 -12.42 -15.82
C LYS A 141 -12.07 -12.51 -14.45
N ALA A 142 -11.70 -11.64 -13.51
CA ALA A 142 -12.28 -11.63 -12.17
C ALA A 142 -13.78 -11.28 -12.21
N ILE A 143 -14.18 -10.31 -13.05
CA ILE A 143 -15.59 -9.97 -13.28
C ILE A 143 -16.34 -11.19 -13.82
N ALA A 144 -15.81 -11.82 -14.87
CA ALA A 144 -16.44 -12.95 -15.56
C ALA A 144 -16.62 -14.17 -14.63
N THR A 145 -15.67 -14.44 -13.73
CA THR A 145 -15.73 -15.58 -12.81
C THR A 145 -16.42 -15.30 -11.48
N GLY A 146 -16.89 -14.07 -11.23
CA GLY A 146 -17.48 -13.75 -9.93
C GLY A 146 -16.47 -13.50 -8.81
N ASP A 147 -15.18 -13.32 -9.13
CA ASP A 147 -14.11 -13.13 -8.15
C ASP A 147 -14.06 -11.69 -7.67
N VAL A 148 -14.80 -11.39 -6.60
CA VAL A 148 -14.86 -10.06 -5.98
C VAL A 148 -13.48 -9.62 -5.47
N ALA A 149 -12.69 -10.53 -4.90
CA ALA A 149 -11.38 -10.18 -4.35
C ALA A 149 -10.40 -9.82 -5.47
N GLY A 150 -10.36 -10.65 -6.53
CA GLY A 150 -9.61 -10.37 -7.74
C GLY A 150 -10.02 -9.05 -8.38
N TYR A 151 -11.31 -8.77 -8.47
CA TYR A 151 -11.82 -7.49 -8.99
C TYR A 151 -11.26 -6.29 -8.21
N LEU A 152 -11.36 -6.31 -6.87
CA LEU A 152 -10.90 -5.20 -6.02
C LEU A 152 -9.39 -4.98 -6.14
N VAL A 153 -8.61 -6.07 -6.18
CA VAL A 153 -7.16 -6.00 -6.34
C VAL A 153 -6.80 -5.39 -7.68
N GLN A 154 -7.31 -5.94 -8.79
CA GLN A 154 -6.92 -5.48 -10.13
C GLN A 154 -7.42 -4.06 -10.42
N ASN A 155 -8.60 -3.69 -9.91
CA ASN A 155 -9.14 -2.34 -10.05
C ASN A 155 -8.24 -1.31 -9.36
N TYR A 156 -7.88 -1.57 -8.11
CA TYR A 156 -6.94 -0.70 -7.40
C TYR A 156 -5.57 -0.66 -8.09
N SER A 157 -5.04 -1.82 -8.51
CA SER A 157 -3.76 -1.93 -9.22
C SER A 157 -3.72 -1.09 -10.49
N PHE A 158 -4.76 -1.15 -11.33
CA PHE A 158 -4.86 -0.37 -12.57
C PHE A 158 -4.72 1.13 -12.31
N HIS A 159 -5.52 1.64 -11.37
CA HIS A 159 -5.50 3.06 -10.99
C HIS A 159 -4.14 3.46 -10.40
N THR A 160 -3.55 2.66 -9.52
CA THR A 160 -2.23 2.99 -8.94
C THR A 160 -1.09 2.95 -9.95
N ALA A 161 -1.11 2.00 -10.89
CA ALA A 161 -0.14 1.92 -11.98
C ALA A 161 -0.23 3.18 -12.85
N LEU A 162 -1.44 3.61 -13.20
CA LEU A 162 -1.66 4.87 -13.91
C LEU A 162 -1.11 6.08 -13.12
N TYR A 163 -1.41 6.18 -11.82
CA TYR A 163 -1.00 7.31 -10.99
C TYR A 163 0.51 7.41 -10.77
N ALA A 164 1.25 6.30 -10.92
CA ALA A 164 2.71 6.29 -10.82
C ALA A 164 3.37 7.22 -11.86
N HIS A 165 2.70 7.44 -13.01
CA HIS A 165 3.20 8.31 -14.08
C HIS A 165 2.74 9.77 -13.92
N ALA A 166 1.99 10.14 -12.88
CA ALA A 166 1.41 11.49 -12.76
C ALA A 166 2.39 12.57 -12.30
N ASP A 167 3.54 12.19 -11.72
CA ASP A 167 4.49 13.11 -11.04
C ASP A 167 3.76 14.07 -10.07
N ALA A 168 2.93 13.46 -9.21
CA ALA A 168 2.03 14.20 -8.32
C ALA A 168 1.90 13.49 -6.96
N PRO A 169 2.99 13.33 -6.20
CA PRO A 169 3.02 12.50 -4.98
C PRO A 169 1.98 12.90 -3.93
N ILE A 170 1.69 14.20 -3.80
CA ILE A 170 0.66 14.70 -2.87
C ILE A 170 -0.74 14.25 -3.30
N LEU A 171 -1.06 14.34 -4.60
CA LEU A 171 -2.37 13.92 -5.11
C LEU A 171 -2.51 12.40 -5.06
N SER A 172 -1.43 11.66 -5.34
CA SER A 172 -1.41 10.20 -5.24
C SER A 172 -1.65 9.73 -3.80
N ASP A 173 -1.05 10.38 -2.79
CA ASP A 173 -1.31 10.05 -1.38
C ASP A 173 -2.78 10.33 -0.98
N ILE A 174 -3.36 11.43 -1.46
CA ILE A 174 -4.78 11.73 -1.23
C ILE A 174 -5.66 10.66 -1.88
N ALA A 175 -5.42 10.33 -3.15
CA ALA A 175 -6.17 9.29 -3.86
C ALA A 175 -6.07 7.94 -3.14
N ASP A 176 -4.89 7.59 -2.64
CA ASP A 176 -4.66 6.35 -1.91
C ASP A 176 -5.51 6.22 -0.64
N ARG A 177 -5.61 7.31 0.14
CA ARG A 177 -6.48 7.37 1.33
C ARG A 177 -7.96 7.31 0.96
N LEU A 178 -8.36 7.91 -0.15
CA LEU A 178 -9.74 7.80 -0.65
C LEU A 178 -10.06 6.36 -1.06
N TRP A 179 -9.14 5.66 -1.72
CA TRP A 179 -9.26 4.23 -2.03
C TRP A 179 -9.46 3.38 -0.78
N LEU A 180 -8.72 3.67 0.28
CA LEU A 180 -8.82 2.94 1.54
C LEU A 180 -10.20 3.06 2.20
N ARG A 181 -10.90 4.17 1.98
CA ARG A 181 -12.29 4.38 2.42
C ARG A 181 -13.32 3.82 1.44
N PHE A 182 -13.00 3.80 0.14
CA PHE A 182 -13.91 3.38 -0.93
C PHE A 182 -13.92 1.87 -1.17
N GLY A 183 -12.75 1.22 -1.16
CA GLY A 183 -12.59 -0.21 -1.46
C GLY A 183 -13.56 -1.14 -0.71
N PRO A 184 -13.76 -0.98 0.61
CA PRO A 184 -14.72 -1.78 1.36
C PRO A 184 -16.17 -1.65 0.86
N SER A 185 -16.58 -0.49 0.36
CA SER A 185 -17.94 -0.26 -0.13
C SER A 185 -18.19 -0.97 -1.47
N LEU A 186 -17.17 -1.04 -2.33
CA LEU A 186 -17.22 -1.83 -3.57
C LEU A 186 -17.51 -3.30 -3.26
N ARG A 187 -16.91 -3.89 -2.20
CA ARG A 187 -17.22 -5.28 -1.81
C ARG A 187 -18.68 -5.45 -1.39
N VAL A 188 -19.23 -4.50 -0.64
CA VAL A 188 -20.65 -4.54 -0.20
C VAL A 188 -21.59 -4.44 -1.40
N VAL A 189 -21.31 -3.54 -2.35
CA VAL A 189 -22.10 -3.41 -3.59
C VAL A 189 -21.94 -4.66 -4.44
N SER A 190 -20.72 -5.20 -4.57
CA SER A 190 -20.44 -6.41 -5.36
C SER A 190 -21.10 -7.65 -4.80
N GLY A 191 -21.10 -7.81 -3.47
CA GLY A 191 -21.78 -8.91 -2.79
C GLY A 191 -23.31 -8.82 -2.85
N ARG A 192 -23.87 -7.60 -2.98
CA ARG A 192 -25.32 -7.37 -3.09
C ARG A 192 -25.85 -7.48 -4.51
N LEU A 193 -25.09 -7.06 -5.52
CA LEU A 193 -25.53 -6.99 -6.92
C LEU A 193 -24.89 -8.06 -7.83
N GLY A 194 -23.89 -8.80 -7.33
CA GLY A 194 -23.02 -9.65 -8.16
C GLY A 194 -22.01 -8.81 -8.95
N THR A 195 -20.80 -9.33 -9.16
CA THR A 195 -19.75 -8.63 -9.94
C THR A 195 -20.14 -8.38 -11.40
N GLN A 196 -21.11 -9.14 -11.93
CA GLN A 196 -21.61 -9.00 -13.30
C GLN A 196 -22.46 -7.75 -13.53
N SER A 197 -22.83 -7.04 -12.45
CA SER A 197 -23.67 -5.84 -12.52
C SER A 197 -22.87 -4.53 -12.54
N PHE A 198 -21.53 -4.59 -12.49
CA PHE A 198 -20.72 -3.38 -12.60
C PHE A 198 -20.48 -3.02 -14.07
N PRO A 199 -20.70 -1.75 -14.46
CA PRO A 199 -20.19 -1.26 -15.73
C PRO A 199 -18.66 -1.23 -15.64
N ASP A 200 -17.98 -2.09 -16.38
CA ASP A 200 -16.57 -1.92 -16.72
C ASP A 200 -16.47 -0.66 -17.58
N ARG A 201 -15.86 0.40 -17.02
CA ARG A 201 -15.64 1.68 -17.70
C ARG A 201 -14.18 1.90 -18.07
N HIS A 202 -13.30 0.92 -17.88
CA HIS A 202 -11.90 1.06 -18.32
C HIS A 202 -11.78 1.05 -19.84
N LYS A 203 -12.84 0.60 -20.53
CA LYS A 203 -12.95 0.54 -21.99
C LYS A 203 -13.77 1.69 -22.61
N ASP A 204 -14.33 2.58 -21.80
CA ASP A 204 -15.06 3.78 -22.25
C ASP A 204 -14.10 4.93 -22.57
#